data_AF-A0AAP0PVS0-F1
#
_entry.id   AF-A0AAP0PVS0-F1
#
_cell.length_a   1.000
_cell.length_b   1.000
_cell.length_c   1.000
_cell.angle_alpha   90.00
_cell.angle_beta   90.00
_cell.angle_gamma   90.00
#
_symmetry.space_group_name_H-M   'P 1'
#
loop_
_entity.id
_entity.type
_entity.pdbx_description
1 polymer ?
#
loop_
_entity_poly.entity_id
_entity_poly.type
_entity_poly.pdbx_seq_one_letter_code
_entity_poly.pdbx_strand_id
1 'polypeptide(L)'
;MKEEEESVDEEEPILSTPSIPVEIITLEEMALIESAFSAIATLSNSSRLSIFSPRKCSSSQSQLLLNPRRSIDSVSIHSKRRFSDDPHYRVGGDIEDLGDKAQKKIKLPQSLLSRFRRGRGLSVTDFTASEWCEKQMEFVLLHGKPKVTRAMKAGSDRHVKLEEEVLQRVKVHIEAVEDVWAVKFINFIVGVNQLLFEGLTRELPVVGLIQGVWMVGVIDEIRLHTTESIQQPLLVDTKTRARATLPSEPQKRNGRLQLMCYKYLWDSLTADSFPASNFFSFFGLNPNCILSDEVRDLTAGSDFPTKETGAIFYGCTHLSFNGRPLKIW
;
A
#
# COMPACT_ATOMS: atom_id res chain seq x y z
N MET A 1 4.81 -42.30 64.07
CA MET A 1 3.99 -42.70 62.91
C MET A 1 3.45 -41.40 62.34
N LYS A 2 4.08 -40.93 61.25
CA LYS A 2 3.65 -39.80 60.43
C LYS A 2 2.94 -40.42 59.24
N GLU A 3 1.75 -39.95 58.90
CA GLU A 3 0.97 -40.22 57.68
C GLU A 3 -0.29 -39.36 57.82
N GLU A 4 -0.81 -38.61 56.85
CA GLU A 4 -0.34 -37.98 55.61
C GLU A 4 -1.48 -36.99 55.28
N GLU A 5 -1.17 -35.71 55.04
CA GLU A 5 -2.15 -34.72 54.55
C GLU A 5 -2.15 -34.80 53.02
N GLU A 6 -3.26 -35.26 52.45
CA GLU A 6 -3.48 -35.36 51.00
C GLU A 6 -3.89 -33.96 50.48
N SER A 7 -2.95 -33.30 49.80
CA SER A 7 -3.18 -32.04 49.07
C SER A 7 -3.85 -32.35 47.73
N VAL A 8 -5.11 -31.93 47.59
CA VAL A 8 -5.82 -31.94 46.31
C VAL A 8 -5.36 -30.73 45.49
N ASP A 9 -4.46 -30.97 44.54
CA ASP A 9 -4.12 -29.99 43.50
C ASP A 9 -5.31 -29.85 42.54
N GLU A 10 -5.98 -28.69 42.58
CA GLU A 10 -6.92 -28.30 41.53
C GLU A 10 -6.11 -27.94 40.27
N GLU A 11 -5.99 -28.91 39.34
CA GLU A 11 -5.51 -28.64 37.99
C GLU A 11 -6.51 -27.71 37.27
N GLU A 12 -6.15 -26.43 37.10
CA GLU A 12 -6.83 -25.56 36.15
C GLU A 12 -6.75 -26.16 34.74
N PRO A 13 -7.87 -26.27 34.00
CA PRO A 13 -7.85 -26.84 32.67
C PRO A 13 -7.07 -25.91 31.74
N ILE A 14 -5.93 -26.39 31.26
CA ILE A 14 -5.14 -25.78 30.19
C ILE A 14 -6.04 -25.71 28.95
N LEU A 15 -6.72 -24.57 28.78
CA LEU A 15 -7.48 -24.26 27.57
C LEU A 15 -6.45 -24.13 26.45
N SER A 16 -6.23 -25.23 25.72
CA SER A 16 -5.36 -25.25 24.55
C SER A 16 -5.87 -24.21 23.56
N THR A 17 -5.15 -23.09 23.48
CA THR A 17 -5.46 -22.06 22.50
C THR A 17 -5.37 -22.71 21.12
N PRO A 18 -6.44 -22.67 20.30
CA PRO A 18 -6.40 -23.31 18.99
C PRO A 18 -5.25 -22.69 18.19
N SER A 19 -4.33 -23.52 17.70
CA SER A 19 -3.22 -23.08 16.86
C SER A 19 -3.78 -22.55 15.55
N ILE A 20 -3.80 -21.23 15.40
CA ILE A 20 -4.25 -20.59 14.15
C ILE A 20 -3.15 -20.84 13.11
N PRO A 21 -3.44 -21.48 11.97
CA PRO A 21 -2.43 -21.72 10.95
C PRO A 21 -1.97 -20.38 10.35
N VAL A 22 -0.65 -20.21 10.25
CA VAL A 22 -0.04 -19.09 9.53
C VAL A 22 -0.18 -19.35 8.04
N GLU A 23 -0.78 -18.39 7.32
CA GLU A 23 -0.94 -18.44 5.86
C GLU A 23 0.20 -17.67 5.20
N ILE A 24 0.98 -18.34 4.35
CA ILE A 24 2.08 -17.75 3.60
C ILE A 24 1.62 -17.50 2.18
N ILE A 25 1.84 -16.28 1.68
CA ILE A 25 1.56 -15.92 0.29
C ILE A 25 2.58 -16.61 -0.60
N THR A 26 2.08 -17.34 -1.58
CA THR A 26 2.90 -18.11 -2.51
C THR A 26 3.56 -17.22 -3.56
N LEU A 27 4.63 -17.73 -4.19
CA LEU A 27 5.27 -17.05 -5.31
C LEU A 27 4.32 -16.88 -6.51
N GLU A 28 3.37 -17.81 -6.71
CA GLU A 28 2.36 -17.71 -7.77
C GLU A 28 1.42 -16.51 -7.54
N GLU A 29 0.99 -16.28 -6.30
CA GLU A 29 0.16 -15.13 -5.95
C GLU A 29 0.92 -13.81 -6.09
N MET A 30 2.21 -13.79 -5.72
CA MET A 30 3.09 -12.65 -5.97
C MET A 30 3.26 -12.37 -7.47
N ALA A 31 3.34 -13.41 -8.31
CA ALA A 31 3.46 -13.26 -9.76
C ALA A 31 2.24 -12.56 -10.40
N LEU A 32 1.06 -12.62 -9.76
CA LEU A 32 -0.14 -11.93 -10.26
C LEU A 32 0.03 -10.40 -10.23
N ILE A 33 0.55 -9.87 -9.12
CA ILE A 33 0.77 -8.42 -9.00
C ILE A 33 1.97 -7.97 -9.85
N GLU A 34 3.01 -8.81 -9.99
CA GLU A 34 4.12 -8.61 -10.93
C GLU A 34 3.67 -8.50 -12.38
N SER A 35 2.78 -9.40 -12.79
CA SER A 35 2.21 -9.42 -14.14
C SER A 35 1.36 -8.18 -14.38
N ALA A 36 0.56 -7.75 -13.40
CA ALA A 36 -0.26 -6.55 -13.50
C ALA A 36 0.60 -5.28 -13.65
N PHE A 37 1.63 -5.13 -12.82
CA PHE A 37 2.55 -3.99 -12.92
C PHE A 37 3.35 -4.00 -14.23
N SER A 38 3.79 -5.18 -14.69
CA SER A 38 4.48 -5.34 -15.97
C SER A 38 3.58 -4.92 -17.15
N ALA A 39 2.31 -5.31 -17.14
CA ALA A 39 1.36 -4.91 -18.17
C ALA A 39 1.18 -3.37 -18.21
N ILE A 40 1.08 -2.70 -17.06
CA ILE A 40 0.98 -1.24 -16.98
C ILE A 40 2.23 -0.55 -17.54
N ALA A 41 3.42 -1.09 -17.27
CA ALA A 41 4.67 -0.57 -17.82
C ALA A 41 4.68 -0.62 -19.36
N THR A 42 4.20 -1.72 -19.96
CA THR A 42 4.12 -1.85 -21.42
C THR A 42 3.14 -0.86 -22.06
N LEU A 43 2.01 -0.57 -21.41
CA LEU A 43 1.03 0.42 -21.87
C LEU A 43 1.58 1.85 -21.76
N SER A 44 2.29 2.15 -20.66
CA SER A 44 2.92 3.45 -20.44
C SER A 44 4.02 3.74 -21.46
N ASN A 45 4.76 2.71 -21.89
CA ASN A 45 5.76 2.81 -22.95
C ASN A 45 5.14 2.86 -24.36
N SER A 46 4.02 2.18 -24.58
CA SER A 46 3.27 2.20 -25.85
C SER A 46 2.55 3.53 -26.10
N SER A 47 2.25 4.29 -25.03
CA SER A 47 1.63 5.62 -25.10
C SER A 47 2.55 6.70 -25.69
N ARG A 48 3.82 6.39 -25.99
CA ARG A 48 4.79 7.30 -26.62
C ARG A 48 4.90 7.14 -28.15
N LEU A 49 4.11 6.28 -28.79
CA LEU A 49 4.06 6.17 -30.25
C LEU A 49 2.78 6.81 -30.78
N SER A 50 2.90 8.08 -31.17
CA SER A 50 1.91 8.78 -31.98
C SER A 50 1.72 8.11 -33.34
N ILE A 51 0.46 7.80 -33.65
CA ILE A 51 -0.26 8.06 -34.91
C ILE A 51 0.66 8.49 -36.08
N PHE A 52 0.76 7.60 -37.08
CA PHE A 52 0.99 7.78 -38.53
C PHE A 52 1.95 6.72 -39.08
N SER A 53 1.43 5.66 -39.71
CA SER A 53 1.67 5.32 -41.13
C SER A 53 1.04 3.96 -41.49
N PRO A 54 0.37 3.82 -42.65
CA PRO A 54 -0.31 2.58 -43.06
C PRO A 54 0.60 1.63 -43.86
N ARG A 55 0.16 0.37 -43.97
CA ARG A 55 0.65 -0.75 -44.84
C ARG A 55 1.66 -1.68 -44.16
N LYS A 56 1.61 -3.00 -44.33
CA LYS A 56 0.77 -3.91 -45.12
C LYS A 56 0.88 -5.31 -44.49
N CYS A 57 -0.21 -6.07 -44.53
CA CYS A 57 -0.24 -7.46 -44.12
C CYS A 57 0.64 -8.36 -45.01
N SER A 58 1.26 -9.35 -44.39
CA SER A 58 1.53 -10.66 -44.99
C SER A 58 1.44 -11.74 -43.90
N SER A 59 0.48 -12.63 -44.11
CA SER A 59 0.24 -13.99 -43.57
C SER A 59 1.47 -14.69 -42.96
N SER A 60 1.37 -15.46 -41.86
CA SER A 60 0.49 -16.64 -41.72
C SER A 60 0.30 -17.13 -40.28
N GLN A 61 -0.94 -17.58 -40.00
CA GLN A 61 -1.40 -18.67 -39.12
C GLN A 61 -1.15 -18.64 -37.59
N SER A 62 -2.11 -18.02 -36.90
CA SER A 62 -2.93 -18.59 -35.80
C SER A 62 -2.53 -19.92 -35.14
N GLN A 63 -2.32 -19.89 -33.82
CA GLN A 63 -3.05 -20.75 -32.87
C GLN A 63 -3.36 -20.00 -31.58
N LEU A 64 -4.66 -19.72 -31.39
CA LEU A 64 -5.27 -19.24 -30.15
C LEU A 64 -5.63 -20.46 -29.30
N LEU A 65 -5.20 -20.50 -28.04
CA LEU A 65 -5.83 -21.32 -27.01
C LEU A 65 -5.71 -20.59 -25.66
N LEU A 66 -6.76 -19.88 -25.28
CA LEU A 66 -7.14 -19.72 -23.88
C LEU A 66 -8.67 -19.64 -23.81
N ASN A 67 -9.24 -20.66 -23.18
CA ASN A 67 -10.57 -20.64 -22.57
C ASN A 67 -10.39 -21.30 -21.20
N PRO A 68 -11.02 -20.77 -20.15
CA PRO A 68 -12.03 -21.59 -19.49
C PRO A 68 -13.34 -20.83 -19.29
N ARG A 69 -14.43 -21.49 -19.70
CA ARG A 69 -15.82 -21.10 -19.48
C ARG A 69 -16.17 -21.11 -17.98
N ARG A 70 -16.88 -20.08 -17.52
CA ARG A 70 -18.11 -20.26 -16.72
C ARG A 70 -19.21 -19.33 -17.24
N SER A 71 -20.34 -19.97 -17.50
CA SER A 71 -21.58 -19.53 -18.13
C SER A 71 -22.34 -18.47 -17.31
N ILE A 72 -22.78 -17.38 -17.96
CA ILE A 72 -24.03 -16.68 -17.65
C ILE A 72 -24.66 -16.24 -18.97
N ASP A 73 -25.92 -16.62 -19.17
CA ASP A 73 -26.71 -16.41 -20.37
C ASP A 73 -26.92 -14.93 -20.73
N SER A 74 -26.77 -14.63 -22.02
CA SER A 74 -27.07 -13.34 -22.63
C SER A 74 -28.59 -13.15 -22.77
N VAL A 75 -29.18 -12.26 -21.98
CA VAL A 75 -30.52 -11.73 -22.27
C VAL A 75 -30.37 -10.60 -23.29
N SER A 76 -30.79 -10.86 -24.53
CA SER A 76 -31.02 -9.82 -25.53
C SER A 76 -32.17 -8.92 -25.06
N ILE A 77 -31.92 -7.63 -24.88
CA ILE A 77 -32.99 -6.63 -24.77
C ILE A 77 -32.99 -5.81 -26.04
N HIS A 78 -33.77 -6.30 -27.01
CA HIS A 78 -34.43 -5.43 -27.96
C HIS A 78 -35.39 -4.52 -27.19
N SER A 79 -35.18 -3.21 -27.23
CA SER A 79 -36.31 -2.30 -27.21
C SER A 79 -36.05 -1.10 -28.12
N LYS A 80 -36.77 -1.09 -29.25
CA LYS A 80 -37.13 0.13 -29.96
C LYS A 80 -38.23 0.80 -29.13
N ARG A 81 -37.95 1.93 -28.49
CA ARG A 81 -38.98 2.94 -28.24
C ARG A 81 -38.44 4.32 -28.58
N ARG A 82 -39.23 5.01 -29.38
CA ARG A 82 -39.03 6.35 -29.91
C ARG A 82 -39.77 7.36 -29.01
N PHE A 83 -39.14 8.51 -28.82
CA PHE A 83 -39.64 9.84 -28.46
C PHE A 83 -40.30 10.08 -27.09
N SER A 84 -39.68 10.99 -26.33
CA SER A 84 -40.32 12.26 -25.92
C SER A 84 -39.22 13.33 -25.77
N ASP A 85 -39.46 14.48 -26.38
CA ASP A 85 -38.54 15.61 -26.58
C ASP A 85 -38.19 16.35 -25.29
N ASP A 86 -36.90 16.71 -25.13
CA ASP A 86 -36.44 17.78 -24.24
C ASP A 86 -35.28 18.53 -24.94
N PRO A 87 -35.32 19.87 -25.11
CA PRO A 87 -34.56 20.56 -26.15
C PRO A 87 -33.30 21.24 -25.59
N HIS A 88 -32.43 20.53 -24.85
CA HIS A 88 -31.13 21.09 -24.50
C HIS A 88 -30.04 20.01 -24.57
N TYR A 89 -29.02 20.27 -25.40
CA TYR A 89 -27.85 19.44 -25.74
C TYR A 89 -28.00 18.46 -26.92
N ARG A 90 -28.08 18.99 -28.14
CA ARG A 90 -27.51 18.32 -29.33
C ARG A 90 -26.04 18.72 -29.48
N VAL A 91 -25.13 17.77 -29.31
CA VAL A 91 -24.03 17.50 -30.27
C VAL A 91 -23.76 15.99 -30.22
N GLY A 92 -24.54 15.23 -30.98
CA GLY A 92 -24.07 14.00 -31.57
C GLY A 92 -23.39 14.39 -32.88
N GLY A 93 -22.07 14.37 -32.89
CA GLY A 93 -21.26 14.53 -34.10
C GLY A 93 -20.81 13.16 -34.54
N ASP A 94 -21.21 12.78 -35.75
CA ASP A 94 -20.66 11.66 -36.51
C ASP A 94 -19.15 11.89 -36.72
N ILE A 95 -18.33 10.84 -36.64
CA ILE A 95 -16.86 10.95 -36.49
C ILE A 95 -16.13 11.36 -37.78
N GLU A 96 -16.86 11.63 -38.85
CA GLU A 96 -16.31 11.85 -40.20
C GLU A 96 -16.26 13.33 -40.63
N ASP A 97 -16.70 14.29 -39.80
CA ASP A 97 -16.81 15.71 -40.21
C ASP A 97 -16.08 16.70 -39.30
N LEU A 98 -14.80 16.45 -39.02
CA LEU A 98 -13.91 17.44 -38.39
C LEU A 98 -12.80 17.85 -39.36
N GLY A 99 -13.17 18.78 -40.26
CA GLY A 99 -12.20 19.64 -40.93
C GLY A 99 -11.43 20.53 -39.94
N ASP A 100 -10.18 20.84 -40.29
CA ASP A 100 -9.17 21.58 -39.54
C ASP A 100 -9.69 22.78 -38.75
N LYS A 101 -10.01 22.59 -37.45
CA LYS A 101 -10.16 23.69 -36.49
C LYS A 101 -9.64 23.29 -35.11
N ALA A 102 -8.55 23.97 -34.73
CA ALA A 102 -8.01 24.20 -33.38
C ALA A 102 -8.12 23.05 -32.37
N GLN A 103 -6.97 22.45 -32.06
CA GLN A 103 -6.75 21.51 -30.95
C GLN A 103 -7.21 22.10 -29.60
N LYS A 104 -8.50 22.01 -29.30
CA LYS A 104 -9.03 22.24 -27.97
C LYS A 104 -8.58 21.05 -27.14
N LYS A 105 -7.53 21.21 -26.33
CA LYS A 105 -7.06 20.18 -25.38
C LYS A 105 -8.28 19.70 -24.58
N ILE A 106 -8.78 18.50 -24.92
CA ILE A 106 -9.82 17.82 -24.15
C ILE A 106 -9.19 17.57 -22.79
N LYS A 107 -9.62 18.32 -21.75
CA LYS A 107 -9.25 18.01 -20.37
C LYS A 107 -9.86 16.66 -20.05
N LEU A 108 -9.06 15.60 -20.15
CA LEU A 108 -9.45 14.27 -19.69
C LEU A 108 -9.91 14.41 -18.22
N PRO A 109 -11.05 13.85 -17.83
CA PRO A 109 -11.49 13.88 -16.44
C PRO A 109 -10.40 13.30 -15.55
N GLN A 110 -9.95 14.05 -14.54
CA GLN A 110 -8.97 13.53 -13.58
C GLN A 110 -9.59 12.36 -12.80
N SER A 111 -8.86 11.27 -12.63
CA SER A 111 -9.33 10.13 -11.84
C SER A 111 -9.64 10.56 -10.40
N LEU A 112 -10.62 9.91 -9.76
CA LEU A 112 -10.98 10.25 -8.38
C LEU A 112 -9.79 10.09 -7.43
N LEU A 113 -9.00 9.03 -7.60
CA LEU A 113 -7.77 8.86 -6.83
C LEU A 113 -6.79 10.02 -7.05
N SER A 114 -6.55 10.45 -8.29
CA SER A 114 -5.70 11.62 -8.57
C SER A 114 -6.24 12.90 -7.91
N ARG A 115 -7.57 13.08 -7.89
CA ARG A 115 -8.21 14.23 -7.25
C ARG A 115 -8.06 14.21 -5.73
N PHE A 116 -8.31 13.06 -5.10
CA PHE A 116 -8.37 12.93 -3.64
C PHE A 116 -7.05 12.54 -2.96
N ARG A 117 -6.03 12.15 -3.73
CA ARG A 117 -4.70 11.76 -3.23
C ARG A 117 -3.55 12.62 -3.77
N ARG A 118 -3.87 13.73 -4.43
CA ARG A 118 -2.88 14.74 -4.84
C ARG A 118 -2.06 15.22 -3.63
N GLY A 119 -0.74 15.15 -3.72
CA GLY A 119 0.18 15.57 -2.65
C GLY A 119 0.14 14.69 -1.38
N ARG A 120 -0.55 13.54 -1.41
CA ARG A 120 -0.66 12.62 -0.27
C ARG A 120 -0.21 11.20 -0.58
N GLY A 121 -0.20 10.82 -1.86
CA GLY A 121 0.08 9.45 -2.29
C GLY A 121 -1.15 8.55 -2.11
N LEU A 122 -1.18 7.46 -2.85
CA LEU A 122 -2.18 6.41 -2.74
C LEU A 122 -1.86 5.54 -1.52
N SER A 123 -2.79 5.38 -0.57
CA SER A 123 -2.51 4.47 0.54
C SER A 123 -2.70 3.01 0.12
N VAL A 124 -1.95 2.07 0.72
CA VAL A 124 -2.18 0.63 0.50
C VAL A 124 -3.63 0.26 0.83
N THR A 125 -4.24 0.90 1.84
CA THR A 125 -5.68 0.74 2.15
C THR A 125 -6.59 1.21 1.01
N ASP A 126 -6.23 2.26 0.28
CA ASP A 126 -7.02 2.69 -0.89
C ASP A 126 -6.99 1.62 -1.99
N PHE A 127 -5.84 0.99 -2.20
CA PHE A 127 -5.69 -0.07 -3.20
C PHE A 127 -6.43 -1.36 -2.80
N THR A 128 -6.30 -1.78 -1.55
CA THR A 128 -6.93 -3.02 -1.07
C THR A 128 -8.44 -2.88 -0.89
N ALA A 129 -8.95 -1.68 -0.57
CA ALA A 129 -10.39 -1.47 -0.47
C ALA A 129 -11.11 -1.52 -1.83
N SER A 130 -10.41 -1.33 -2.96
CA SER A 130 -11.00 -1.55 -4.29
C SER A 130 -11.19 -3.01 -4.67
N GLU A 131 -10.44 -3.95 -4.09
CA GLU A 131 -10.53 -5.38 -4.41
C GLU A 131 -11.89 -5.99 -4.08
N TRP A 132 -12.57 -5.50 -3.05
CA TRP A 132 -13.93 -5.95 -2.72
C TRP A 132 -15.00 -5.30 -3.62
N CYS A 133 -14.95 -3.98 -3.74
CA CYS A 133 -15.92 -3.20 -4.50
C CYS A 133 -15.36 -1.82 -4.88
N GLU A 134 -15.02 -1.64 -6.16
CA GLU A 134 -14.54 -0.35 -6.68
C GLU A 134 -15.55 0.78 -6.44
N LYS A 135 -16.85 0.48 -6.58
CA LYS A 135 -17.92 1.46 -6.35
C LYS A 135 -17.94 1.92 -4.89
N GLN A 136 -17.66 1.04 -3.93
CA GLN A 136 -17.54 1.41 -2.52
C GLN A 136 -16.42 2.42 -2.31
N MET A 137 -15.24 2.21 -2.94
CA MET A 137 -14.14 3.17 -2.88
C MET A 137 -14.55 4.53 -3.45
N GLU A 138 -15.21 4.57 -4.61
CA GLU A 138 -15.76 5.81 -5.16
C GLU A 138 -16.69 6.51 -4.16
N PHE A 139 -17.61 5.79 -3.52
CA PHE A 139 -18.49 6.36 -2.50
C PHE A 139 -17.71 6.90 -1.30
N VAL A 140 -16.68 6.19 -0.82
CA VAL A 140 -15.82 6.65 0.28
C VAL A 140 -15.09 7.93 -0.07
N LEU A 141 -14.61 8.05 -1.31
CA LEU A 141 -13.93 9.25 -1.80
C LEU A 141 -14.90 10.43 -1.91
N LEU A 142 -16.12 10.21 -2.41
CA LEU A 142 -17.11 11.27 -2.66
C LEU A 142 -17.88 11.69 -1.42
N HIS A 143 -18.20 10.76 -0.52
CA HIS A 143 -19.12 10.96 0.60
C HIS A 143 -18.46 10.78 1.98
N GLY A 144 -17.19 10.37 2.01
CA GLY A 144 -16.45 10.12 3.25
C GLY A 144 -16.53 8.67 3.73
N LYS A 145 -15.73 8.36 4.75
CA LYS A 145 -15.64 7.01 5.33
C LYS A 145 -16.90 6.69 6.15
N PRO A 146 -17.36 5.42 6.15
CA PRO A 146 -18.38 4.95 7.08
C PRO A 146 -17.97 5.19 8.54
N LYS A 147 -18.95 5.27 9.44
CA LYS A 147 -18.70 5.39 10.89
C LYS A 147 -17.93 4.18 11.39
N VAL A 148 -16.96 4.42 12.28
CA VAL A 148 -16.16 3.37 12.91
C VAL A 148 -17.08 2.45 13.71
N THR A 149 -17.02 1.15 13.44
CA THR A 149 -17.80 0.14 14.16
C THR A 149 -17.08 -0.28 15.45
N ARG A 150 -17.80 -0.90 16.40
CA ARG A 150 -17.20 -1.46 17.62
C ARG A 150 -16.10 -2.48 17.30
N ALA A 151 -16.30 -3.30 16.26
CA ALA A 151 -15.30 -4.28 15.82
C ALA A 151 -14.04 -3.59 15.25
N MET A 152 -14.21 -2.53 14.44
CA MET A 152 -13.07 -1.76 13.94
C MET A 152 -12.30 -1.09 15.08
N LYS A 153 -13.00 -0.50 16.05
CA LYS A 153 -12.35 0.11 17.23
C LYS A 153 -11.57 -0.93 18.04
N ALA A 154 -12.17 -2.08 18.33
CA ALA A 154 -11.49 -3.17 19.03
C ALA A 154 -10.27 -3.69 18.26
N GLY A 155 -10.34 -3.68 16.93
CA GLY A 155 -9.19 -3.97 16.07
C GLY A 155 -8.09 -2.94 16.23
N SER A 156 -8.38 -1.65 16.08
CA SER A 156 -7.41 -0.57 16.29
C SER A 156 -6.80 -0.62 17.69
N ASP A 157 -7.60 -0.82 18.73
CA ASP A 157 -7.12 -0.94 20.12
C ASP A 157 -6.16 -2.14 20.29
N ARG A 158 -6.35 -3.22 19.53
CA ARG A 158 -5.42 -4.36 19.52
C ARG A 158 -4.09 -4.00 18.86
N HIS A 159 -4.08 -3.29 17.73
CA HIS A 159 -2.85 -2.83 17.10
C HIS A 159 -2.06 -1.89 18.01
N VAL A 160 -2.75 -0.96 18.70
CA VAL A 160 -2.11 -0.07 19.68
C VAL A 160 -1.41 -0.86 20.78
N LYS A 161 -2.07 -1.87 21.35
CA LYS A 161 -1.45 -2.75 22.35
C LYS A 161 -0.23 -3.49 21.81
N LEU A 162 -0.32 -4.01 20.58
CA LEU A 162 0.80 -4.69 19.94
C LEU A 162 1.97 -3.74 19.69
N GLU A 163 1.72 -2.50 19.27
CA GLU A 163 2.78 -1.50 19.11
C GLU A 163 3.44 -1.18 20.46
N GLU A 164 2.65 -1.00 21.52
CA GLU A 164 3.12 -0.71 22.89
C GLU A 164 3.94 -1.84 23.52
N GLU A 165 3.87 -3.08 23.01
CA GLU A 165 4.74 -4.19 23.42
C GLU A 165 6.20 -3.98 22.97
N VAL A 166 6.42 -3.15 21.95
CA VAL A 166 7.70 -3.04 21.23
C VAL A 166 8.25 -1.62 21.28
N LEU A 167 7.39 -0.59 21.29
CA LEU A 167 7.79 0.82 21.25
C LEU A 167 6.87 1.68 22.13
N GLN A 168 7.44 2.74 22.71
CA GLN A 168 6.65 3.77 23.40
C GLN A 168 6.31 4.92 22.46
N ARG A 169 5.02 5.26 22.36
CA ARG A 169 4.59 6.44 21.59
C ARG A 169 4.92 7.73 22.33
N VAL A 170 5.61 8.62 21.63
CA VAL A 170 5.89 10.00 22.06
C VAL A 170 4.97 10.94 21.28
N LYS A 171 4.32 11.87 21.97
CA LYS A 171 3.56 12.94 21.30
C LYS A 171 4.54 14.01 20.86
N VAL A 172 4.42 14.44 19.62
CA VAL A 172 5.29 15.44 19.00
C VAL A 172 4.44 16.57 18.46
N HIS A 173 4.80 17.82 18.76
CA HIS A 173 4.19 19.00 18.16
C HIS A 173 4.63 19.17 16.70
N ILE A 174 3.66 19.44 15.83
CA ILE A 174 3.84 19.56 14.39
C ILE A 174 3.44 20.98 14.00
N GLU A 175 4.38 21.73 13.42
CA GLU A 175 4.16 23.10 12.98
C GLU A 175 4.10 23.19 11.44
N ALA A 176 4.82 22.30 10.75
CA ALA A 176 4.91 22.26 9.29
C ALA A 176 4.51 20.89 8.71
N VAL A 177 4.24 20.85 7.40
CA VAL A 177 4.02 19.57 6.68
C VAL A 177 5.32 18.77 6.62
N GLU A 178 6.44 19.46 6.56
CA GLU A 178 7.78 18.92 6.67
C GLU A 178 8.01 18.17 7.98
N ASP A 179 7.50 18.68 9.12
CA ASP A 179 7.58 17.98 10.42
C ASP A 179 6.85 16.64 10.37
N VAL A 180 5.68 16.58 9.71
CA VAL A 180 4.93 15.32 9.54
C VAL A 180 5.77 14.27 8.81
N TRP A 181 6.50 14.69 7.78
CA TRP A 181 7.37 13.79 7.03
C TRP A 181 8.65 13.45 7.77
N ALA A 182 9.26 14.42 8.45
CA ALA A 182 10.41 14.19 9.31
C ALA A 182 10.10 13.14 10.38
N VAL A 183 8.96 13.25 11.08
CA VAL A 183 8.52 12.25 12.07
C VAL A 183 8.34 10.88 11.43
N LYS A 184 7.79 10.79 10.21
CA LYS A 184 7.69 9.49 9.49
C LYS A 184 9.06 8.90 9.17
N PHE A 185 10.01 9.72 8.74
CA PHE A 185 11.37 9.25 8.44
C PHE A 185 12.13 8.86 9.71
N ILE A 186 11.98 9.60 10.81
CA ILE A 186 12.52 9.22 12.11
C ILE A 186 11.92 7.89 12.55
N ASN A 187 10.59 7.73 12.49
CA ASN A 187 9.93 6.46 12.84
C ASN A 187 10.40 5.30 11.95
N PHE A 188 10.66 5.56 10.67
CA PHE A 188 11.23 4.58 9.76
C PHE A 188 12.64 4.17 10.18
N ILE A 189 13.53 5.13 10.44
CA ILE A 189 14.91 4.87 10.90
C ILE A 189 14.88 4.07 12.21
N VAL A 190 14.08 4.51 13.17
CA VAL A 190 13.94 3.85 14.48
C VAL A 190 13.42 2.43 14.31
N GLY A 191 12.35 2.22 13.53
CA GLY A 191 11.79 0.89 13.32
C GLY A 191 12.73 -0.04 12.55
N VAL A 192 13.49 0.46 11.57
CA VAL A 192 14.55 -0.28 10.90
C VAL A 192 15.64 -0.70 11.88
N ASN A 193 16.15 0.24 12.69
CA ASN A 193 17.19 -0.06 13.66
C ASN A 193 16.70 -1.12 14.64
N GLN A 194 15.47 -0.98 15.12
CA GLN A 194 14.83 -1.99 15.95
C GLN A 194 14.77 -3.36 15.28
N LEU A 195 14.35 -3.41 14.01
CA LEU A 195 14.32 -4.66 13.24
C LEU A 195 15.71 -5.31 13.14
N LEU A 196 16.77 -4.51 13.03
CA LEU A 196 18.14 -5.00 12.92
C LEU A 196 18.73 -5.50 14.24
N PHE A 197 18.45 -4.80 15.34
CA PHE A 197 19.02 -5.13 16.64
C PHE A 197 18.18 -6.15 17.41
N GLU A 198 16.85 -6.05 17.34
CA GLU A 198 15.91 -6.88 18.10
C GLU A 198 15.27 -7.98 17.24
N GLY A 199 15.36 -7.88 15.91
CA GLY A 199 14.76 -8.84 14.99
C GLY A 199 13.25 -8.67 14.79
N LEU A 200 12.65 -7.59 15.31
CA LEU A 200 11.22 -7.31 15.25
C LEU A 200 11.00 -5.80 15.17
N THR A 201 10.05 -5.36 14.35
CA THR A 201 9.49 -4.00 14.43
C THR A 201 8.01 -4.01 14.10
N ARG A 202 7.28 -2.99 14.56
CA ARG A 202 5.83 -2.84 14.36
C ARG A 202 5.49 -1.44 13.88
N GLU A 203 4.40 -1.34 13.12
CA GLU A 203 3.84 -0.09 12.59
C GLU A 203 4.88 0.73 11.79
N LEU A 204 5.68 0.05 10.95
CA LEU A 204 6.75 0.69 10.18
C LEU A 204 6.16 1.49 8.99
N PRO A 205 6.32 2.82 8.95
CA PRO A 205 5.81 3.63 7.85
C PRO A 205 6.66 3.43 6.58
N VAL A 206 6.02 3.15 5.45
CA VAL A 206 6.68 2.93 4.16
C VAL A 206 6.14 3.86 3.08
N VAL A 207 7.01 4.28 2.17
CA VAL A 207 6.67 5.09 1.00
C VAL A 207 7.49 4.66 -0.20
N GLY A 208 6.87 4.53 -1.37
CA GLY A 208 7.58 4.13 -2.58
C GLY A 208 6.88 4.61 -3.85
N LEU A 209 7.61 4.66 -4.95
CA LEU A 209 7.09 5.02 -6.26
C LEU A 209 6.86 3.74 -7.07
N ILE A 210 5.60 3.33 -7.24
CA ILE A 210 5.23 2.12 -7.98
C ILE A 210 4.54 2.52 -9.27
N GLN A 211 5.13 2.15 -10.42
CA GLN A 211 4.57 2.45 -11.76
C GLN A 211 4.18 3.93 -11.94
N GLY A 212 4.99 4.86 -11.40
CA GLY A 212 4.75 6.30 -11.48
C GLY A 212 3.71 6.85 -10.49
N VAL A 213 3.18 6.02 -9.58
CA VAL A 213 2.26 6.42 -8.51
C VAL A 213 2.95 6.32 -7.17
N TRP A 214 2.98 7.43 -6.42
CA TRP A 214 3.45 7.42 -5.04
C TRP A 214 2.47 6.64 -4.18
N MET A 215 2.96 5.61 -3.51
CA MET A 215 2.20 4.77 -2.60
C MET A 215 2.76 4.90 -1.18
N VAL A 216 1.88 4.95 -0.19
CA VAL A 216 2.19 5.08 1.23
C VAL A 216 1.49 3.99 2.03
N GLY A 217 2.09 3.56 3.14
CA GLY A 217 1.52 2.53 3.98
C GLY A 217 2.20 2.43 5.34
N VAL A 218 1.68 1.54 6.17
CA VAL A 218 2.25 1.20 7.47
C VAL A 218 2.23 -0.32 7.57
N ILE A 219 3.40 -0.94 7.67
CA ILE A 219 3.52 -2.39 7.81
C ILE A 219 3.33 -2.74 9.27
N ASP A 220 2.28 -3.52 9.56
CA ASP A 220 1.89 -3.88 10.94
C ASP A 220 3.04 -4.51 11.72
N GLU A 221 3.73 -5.49 11.14
CA GLU A 221 4.84 -6.18 11.78
C GLU A 221 5.85 -6.72 10.76
N ILE A 222 7.14 -6.59 11.07
CA ILE A 222 8.23 -7.20 10.33
C ILE A 222 9.09 -7.99 11.30
N ARG A 223 9.37 -9.26 10.96
CA ARG A 223 10.27 -10.13 11.72
C ARG A 223 11.48 -10.46 10.88
N LEU A 224 12.67 -10.41 11.48
CA LEU A 224 13.90 -10.82 10.82
C LEU A 224 14.16 -12.29 11.13
N HIS A 225 13.92 -13.17 10.15
CA HIS A 225 14.26 -14.58 10.29
C HIS A 225 15.71 -14.79 9.87
N THR A 226 16.53 -15.35 10.76
CA THR A 226 17.92 -15.70 10.45
C THR A 226 18.00 -17.17 10.12
N THR A 227 18.39 -17.51 8.89
CA THR A 227 18.64 -18.90 8.48
C THR A 227 20.05 -19.00 7.93
N GLU A 228 20.94 -19.67 8.67
CA GLU A 228 22.33 -20.12 8.43
C GLU A 228 23.34 -19.17 7.73
N SER A 229 22.91 -18.23 6.88
CA SER A 229 23.70 -17.21 6.20
C SER A 229 22.88 -16.03 5.62
N ILE A 230 21.54 -16.08 5.63
CA ILE A 230 20.67 -15.03 5.05
C ILE A 230 19.66 -14.56 6.11
N GLN A 231 19.59 -13.24 6.28
CA GLN A 231 18.52 -12.59 7.02
C GLN A 231 17.38 -12.29 6.05
N GLN A 232 16.20 -12.85 6.28
CA GLN A 232 15.02 -12.63 5.45
C GLN A 232 13.92 -11.94 6.27
N PRO A 233 13.44 -10.76 5.83
CA PRO A 233 12.32 -10.10 6.49
C PRO A 233 11.02 -10.84 6.16
N LEU A 234 10.26 -11.18 7.19
CA LEU A 234 8.91 -11.71 7.13
C LEU A 234 7.93 -10.60 7.50
N LEU A 235 7.10 -10.19 6.54
CA LEU A 235 6.04 -9.20 6.75
C LEU A 235 4.79 -9.91 7.24
N VAL A 236 4.22 -9.44 8.35
CA VAL A 236 3.09 -10.06 9.02
C VAL A 236 1.96 -9.04 9.18
N ASP A 237 0.75 -9.42 8.75
CA ASP A 237 -0.46 -8.62 8.89
C ASP A 237 -1.38 -9.28 9.92
N THR A 238 -1.71 -8.56 11.00
CA THR A 238 -2.55 -9.11 12.08
C THR A 238 -3.97 -8.60 11.93
N LYS A 239 -4.93 -9.48 11.61
CA LYS A 239 -6.35 -9.10 11.52
C LYS A 239 -7.16 -9.58 12.71
N THR A 240 -7.91 -8.66 13.30
CA THR A 240 -8.88 -8.97 14.36
C THR A 240 -10.23 -9.38 13.80
N ARG A 241 -10.94 -10.25 14.51
CA ARG A 241 -12.25 -10.78 14.11
C ARG A 241 -13.20 -10.77 15.28
N ALA A 242 -14.48 -10.48 14.99
CA ALA A 242 -15.52 -10.53 16.01
C ALA A 242 -15.95 -11.96 16.39
N ARG A 243 -15.71 -12.94 15.50
CA ARG A 243 -16.05 -14.35 15.70
C ARG A 243 -14.78 -15.18 15.71
N ALA A 244 -14.70 -16.14 16.64
CA ALA A 244 -13.62 -17.12 16.78
C ALA A 244 -13.69 -18.22 15.70
N THR A 245 -13.73 -17.81 14.44
CA THR A 245 -13.81 -18.67 13.26
C THR A 245 -12.82 -18.16 12.22
N LEU A 246 -12.20 -19.04 11.44
CA LEU A 246 -11.32 -18.63 10.36
C LEU A 246 -12.05 -17.74 9.32
N PRO A 247 -11.34 -16.82 8.66
CA PRO A 247 -11.95 -15.97 7.64
C PRO A 247 -12.27 -16.80 6.40
N SER A 248 -13.37 -16.43 5.73
CA SER A 248 -13.67 -16.98 4.42
C SER A 248 -12.64 -16.49 3.39
N GLU A 249 -12.51 -17.23 2.29
CA GLU A 249 -11.55 -16.92 1.22
C GLU A 249 -11.65 -15.47 0.70
N PRO A 250 -12.84 -14.91 0.45
CA PRO A 250 -12.95 -13.51 0.02
C PRO A 250 -12.46 -12.50 1.07
N GLN A 251 -12.54 -12.83 2.36
CA GLN A 251 -12.04 -11.97 3.44
C GLN A 251 -10.51 -12.02 3.55
N LYS A 252 -9.89 -13.15 3.18
CA LYS A 252 -8.44 -13.33 3.14
C LYS A 252 -7.78 -12.58 1.99
N ARG A 253 -8.46 -12.46 0.84
CA ARG A 253 -7.94 -11.76 -0.37
C ARG A 253 -7.40 -10.37 -0.07
N ASN A 254 -8.13 -9.57 0.71
CA ASN A 254 -7.68 -8.22 1.07
C ASN A 254 -6.39 -8.22 1.89
N GLY A 255 -6.25 -9.15 2.84
CA GLY A 255 -5.02 -9.30 3.64
C GLY A 255 -3.84 -9.74 2.79
N ARG A 256 -4.05 -10.71 1.89
CA ARG A 256 -3.01 -11.13 0.94
C ARG A 256 -2.57 -10.00 0.01
N LEU A 257 -3.52 -9.29 -0.59
CA LEU A 257 -3.23 -8.14 -1.45
C LEU A 257 -2.50 -7.02 -0.71
N GLN A 258 -2.85 -6.78 0.56
CA GLN A 258 -2.17 -5.82 1.42
C GLN A 258 -0.69 -6.21 1.62
N LEU A 259 -0.43 -7.45 2.01
CA LEU A 259 0.92 -7.97 2.20
C LEU A 259 1.74 -7.99 0.89
N MET A 260 1.11 -8.32 -0.24
CA MET A 260 1.75 -8.23 -1.56
C MET A 260 2.19 -6.79 -1.87
N CYS A 261 1.33 -5.79 -1.60
CA CYS A 261 1.67 -4.38 -1.78
C CYS A 261 2.81 -3.94 -0.86
N TYR A 262 2.79 -4.38 0.40
CA TYR A 262 3.87 -4.08 1.35
C TYR A 262 5.19 -4.75 0.97
N LYS A 263 5.17 -5.99 0.48
CA LYS A 263 6.35 -6.66 -0.05
C LYS A 263 6.94 -5.87 -1.22
N TYR A 264 6.09 -5.38 -2.11
CA TYR A 264 6.50 -4.53 -3.22
C TYR A 264 7.12 -3.20 -2.80
N LEU A 265 6.49 -2.52 -1.85
CA LEU A 265 7.03 -1.29 -1.27
C LEU A 265 8.35 -1.54 -0.58
N TRP A 266 8.45 -2.63 0.19
CA TRP A 266 9.66 -3.05 0.86
C TRP A 266 10.79 -3.34 -0.14
N ASP A 267 10.53 -4.14 -1.18
CA ASP A 267 11.54 -4.45 -2.20
C ASP A 267 12.01 -3.18 -2.92
N SER A 268 11.06 -2.30 -3.28
CA SER A 268 11.36 -1.00 -3.87
C SER A 268 12.11 -0.05 -2.95
N LEU A 269 11.98 -0.24 -1.64
CA LEU A 269 12.74 0.47 -0.60
C LEU A 269 14.07 -0.21 -0.32
N THR A 270 14.39 -1.36 -0.89
CA THR A 270 15.71 -2.00 -0.73
C THR A 270 16.54 -1.96 -2.01
N ALA A 271 16.06 -1.24 -3.02
CA ALA A 271 16.58 -1.24 -4.36
C ALA A 271 17.24 0.11 -4.67
N ASP A 272 18.48 0.09 -5.17
CA ASP A 272 19.47 1.18 -5.29
C ASP A 272 19.06 2.63 -5.71
N SER A 273 17.80 2.99 -5.95
CA SER A 273 17.42 4.35 -6.36
C SER A 273 16.03 4.81 -5.91
N PHE A 274 15.92 5.46 -4.75
CA PHE A 274 14.73 6.24 -4.43
C PHE A 274 14.75 7.62 -5.13
N PRO A 275 13.68 8.01 -5.85
CA PRO A 275 13.64 9.25 -6.61
C PRO A 275 13.32 10.47 -5.72
N ALA A 276 14.29 10.88 -4.89
CA ALA A 276 14.15 11.94 -3.90
C ALA A 276 13.61 13.27 -4.48
N SER A 277 14.14 13.71 -5.62
CA SER A 277 13.67 14.96 -6.26
C SER A 277 12.20 14.90 -6.65
N ASN A 278 11.74 13.76 -7.18
CA ASN A 278 10.33 13.52 -7.48
C ASN A 278 9.50 13.48 -6.20
N PHE A 279 10.02 12.89 -5.13
CA PHE A 279 9.36 12.83 -3.83
C PHE A 279 9.08 14.25 -3.30
N PHE A 280 10.11 15.09 -3.14
CA PHE A 280 9.95 16.46 -2.65
C PHE A 280 8.99 17.27 -3.53
N SER A 281 9.10 17.13 -4.85
CA SER A 281 8.21 17.80 -5.79
C SER A 281 6.75 17.36 -5.67
N PHE A 282 6.49 16.04 -5.58
CA PHE A 282 5.14 15.50 -5.53
C PHE A 282 4.43 15.85 -4.22
N PHE A 283 5.14 15.76 -3.09
CA PHE A 283 4.60 16.07 -1.78
C PHE A 283 4.65 17.57 -1.44
N GLY A 284 5.25 18.40 -2.29
CA GLY A 284 5.32 19.85 -2.11
C GLY A 284 6.18 20.25 -0.90
N LEU A 285 7.25 19.50 -0.65
CA LEU A 285 8.12 19.66 0.52
C LEU A 285 9.36 20.48 0.16
N ASN A 286 9.78 21.37 1.07
CA ASN A 286 11.05 22.06 0.94
C ASN A 286 12.16 21.29 1.68
N PRO A 287 13.18 20.73 0.98
CA PRO A 287 14.26 20.00 1.63
C PRO A 287 15.07 20.88 2.60
N ASN A 288 15.11 22.20 2.38
CA ASN A 288 15.85 23.13 3.23
C ASN A 288 14.98 23.74 4.34
N CYS A 289 13.77 23.21 4.56
CA CYS A 289 12.93 23.66 5.67
C CYS A 289 13.58 23.25 7.00
N ILE A 290 13.75 24.24 7.88
CA ILE A 290 14.17 24.01 9.26
C ILE A 290 12.98 23.39 9.99
N LEU A 291 13.24 22.29 10.69
CA LEU A 291 12.24 21.55 11.44
C LEU A 291 11.93 22.23 12.78
N SER A 292 10.75 21.95 13.34
CA SER A 292 10.39 22.45 14.66
C SER A 292 11.39 21.99 15.73
N ASP A 293 11.51 22.76 16.82
CA ASP A 293 12.49 22.46 17.88
C ASP A 293 12.28 21.06 18.48
N GLU A 294 11.03 20.66 18.70
CA GLU A 294 10.70 19.32 19.24
C GLU A 294 11.12 18.19 18.29
N VAL A 295 10.92 18.35 16.97
CA VAL A 295 11.37 17.36 15.97
C VAL A 295 12.89 17.30 15.91
N ARG A 296 13.58 18.43 16.08
CA ARG A 296 15.03 18.49 16.11
C ARG A 296 15.60 17.81 17.35
N ASP A 297 14.97 17.99 18.50
CA ASP A 297 15.36 17.33 19.76
C ASP A 297 15.28 15.80 19.64
N LEU A 298 14.29 15.27 18.90
CA LEU A 298 14.20 13.83 18.61
C LEU A 298 15.41 13.33 17.79
N THR A 299 15.90 14.13 16.83
CA THR A 299 17.09 13.75 16.06
C THR A 299 18.40 13.90 16.84
N ALA A 300 18.44 14.81 17.82
CA ALA A 300 19.64 15.06 18.62
C ALA A 300 20.02 13.87 19.53
N GLY A 301 19.03 13.05 19.91
CA GLY A 301 19.24 11.78 20.61
C GLY A 301 19.58 10.60 19.70
N SER A 302 19.61 10.79 18.38
CA SER A 302 19.96 9.77 17.39
C SER A 302 21.39 9.96 16.88
N ASP A 303 21.94 8.96 16.17
CA ASP A 303 23.28 9.03 15.58
C ASP A 303 23.44 10.12 14.48
N PHE A 304 22.36 10.83 14.12
CA PHE A 304 22.32 11.82 13.03
C PHE A 304 21.62 13.13 13.43
N PRO A 305 22.27 14.00 14.22
CA PRO A 305 21.71 15.30 14.58
C PRO A 305 21.57 16.17 13.33
N THR A 306 20.34 16.52 12.96
CA THR A 306 20.05 17.30 11.75
C THR A 306 18.97 18.33 12.00
N LYS A 307 19.03 19.46 11.28
CA LYS A 307 18.09 20.59 11.46
C LYS A 307 17.12 20.74 10.31
N GLU A 308 17.41 20.11 9.17
CA GLU A 308 16.72 20.32 7.91
C GLU A 308 16.02 19.04 7.47
N THR A 309 14.87 19.21 6.81
CA THR A 309 14.01 18.11 6.33
C THR A 309 14.76 17.18 5.38
N GLY A 310 15.54 17.75 4.45
CA GLY A 310 16.35 17.03 3.49
C GLY A 310 17.44 16.20 4.16
N ALA A 311 18.05 16.72 5.24
CA ALA A 311 19.11 16.01 5.95
C ALA A 311 18.58 14.74 6.64
N ILE A 312 17.39 14.77 7.24
CA ILE A 312 16.73 13.55 7.77
C ILE A 312 16.43 12.58 6.64
N PHE A 313 15.87 13.09 5.54
CA PHE A 313 15.54 12.28 4.37
C PHE A 313 16.76 11.55 3.79
N TYR A 314 17.89 12.24 3.60
CA TYR A 314 19.13 11.62 3.14
C TYR A 314 19.84 10.81 4.24
N GLY A 315 19.59 11.09 5.52
CA GLY A 315 20.03 10.24 6.63
C GLY A 315 19.45 8.83 6.53
N CYS A 316 18.16 8.71 6.20
CA CYS A 316 17.56 7.42 5.85
C CYS A 316 18.31 6.74 4.69
N THR A 317 18.95 7.47 3.76
CA THR A 317 19.61 6.91 2.57
C THR A 317 20.95 6.24 2.80
N HIS A 318 21.49 6.38 4.00
CA HIS A 318 22.84 5.92 4.32
C HIS A 318 22.90 5.00 5.55
N LEU A 319 21.77 4.43 5.99
CA LEU A 319 21.77 3.45 7.08
C LEU A 319 22.67 2.23 6.72
N SER A 320 23.50 1.81 7.66
CA SER A 320 24.41 0.67 7.48
C SER A 320 24.45 -0.19 8.74
N PHE A 321 24.54 -1.51 8.57
CA PHE A 321 24.66 -2.48 9.65
C PHE A 321 25.87 -3.38 9.40
N ASN A 322 26.77 -3.47 10.38
CA ASN A 322 28.00 -4.28 10.30
C ASN A 322 28.85 -4.01 9.05
N GLY A 323 29.01 -2.74 8.66
CA GLY A 323 29.80 -2.34 7.50
C GLY A 323 29.18 -2.72 6.14
N ARG A 324 27.97 -3.29 6.13
CA ARG A 324 27.15 -3.43 4.92
C ARG A 324 26.11 -2.32 4.94
N PRO A 325 25.96 -1.54 3.86
CA PRO A 325 24.84 -0.62 3.76
C PRO A 325 23.55 -1.44 3.91
N LEU A 326 22.72 -1.09 4.90
CA LEU A 326 21.33 -1.48 4.83
C LEU A 326 20.76 -0.51 3.82
N LYS A 327 20.84 -0.91 2.56
CA LYS A 327 20.18 -0.19 1.49
C LYS A 327 18.70 -0.33 1.77
N ILE A 328 18.18 0.68 2.46
CA ILE A 328 16.75 0.87 2.66
C ILE A 328 16.32 2.13 1.90
N TRP A 329 16.86 2.23 0.68
CA TRP A 329 16.18 2.81 -0.48
C TRP A 329 16.34 1.86 -1.63
#